data_AF-A0A922LBZ4-F1
#
_entry.id   AF-A0A922LBZ4-F1
#
_cell.length_a   1.000
_cell.length_b   1.000
_cell.length_c   1.000
_cell.angle_alpha   90.00
_cell.angle_beta   90.00
_cell.angle_gamma   90.00
#
_symmetry.space_group_name_H-M   'P 1'
#
loop_
_entity.id
_entity.type
_entity.pdbx_description
1 polymer ?
#
loop_
_entity_poly.entity_id
_entity_poly.type
_entity_poly.pdbx_seq_one_letter_code
_entity_poly.pdbx_strand_id
1 'polypeptide(L)'
;MACKCYLKSVSEYYRRMFSGNWIENDQVIINDYSYETYYAYLLMLHTGKIYINRENITELVDLANCYGDLKLMEYCKTFIRNDLDDQTMSTYLLLINKYEIKELYDKIVHLNKIGNQQSSSSKRTKFF
;
A
#
# COMPACT_ATOMS: atom_id res chain seq x y z
N MET A 1 2.67 -22.96 3.32
CA MET A 1 1.95 -23.41 4.54
C MET A 1 2.27 -22.42 5.65
N ALA A 2 1.33 -21.55 6.04
CA ALA A 2 1.55 -20.65 7.18
C ALA A 2 1.10 -21.36 8.46
N CYS A 3 1.95 -21.47 9.49
CA CYS A 3 1.53 -22.00 10.79
C CYS A 3 1.03 -20.88 11.70
N LYS A 4 -0.04 -21.13 12.47
CA LYS A 4 -0.56 -20.18 13.48
C LYS A 4 0.58 -19.65 14.37
N CYS A 5 1.44 -20.54 14.84
CA CYS A 5 2.65 -20.22 15.62
C CYS A 5 3.53 -19.14 14.98
N TYR A 6 3.85 -19.31 13.70
CA TYR A 6 4.71 -18.44 12.94
C TYR A 6 4.06 -17.09 12.74
N LEU A 7 2.80 -17.08 12.28
CA LEU A 7 2.04 -15.85 12.06
C LEU A 7 1.91 -15.01 13.34
N LYS A 8 1.67 -15.64 14.50
CA LYS A 8 1.68 -14.96 15.81
C LYS A 8 3.03 -14.31 16.14
N SER A 9 4.13 -14.93 15.72
CA SER A 9 5.47 -14.42 16.02
C SER A 9 5.89 -13.25 15.14
N VAL A 10 5.40 -13.20 13.88
CA VAL A 10 5.84 -12.21 12.89
C VAL A 10 4.84 -11.07 12.64
N SER A 11 3.60 -11.18 13.13
CA SER A 11 2.56 -10.19 12.87
C SER A 11 1.72 -9.91 14.12
N GLU A 12 1.64 -8.63 14.49
CA GLU A 12 0.81 -8.13 15.58
C GLU A 12 -0.66 -8.49 15.41
N TYR A 13 -1.18 -8.30 14.18
CA TYR A 13 -2.55 -8.63 13.82
C TYR A 13 -2.88 -10.09 14.15
N TYR A 14 -2.08 -11.02 13.65
CA TYR A 14 -2.28 -12.45 13.91
C TYR A 14 -2.02 -12.82 15.36
N ARG A 15 -1.07 -12.14 16.03
CA ARG A 15 -0.88 -12.34 17.47
C ARG A 15 -2.14 -12.01 18.25
N ARG A 16 -2.82 -10.90 17.93
CA ARG A 16 -4.10 -10.52 18.56
C ARG A 16 -5.21 -11.48 18.17
N MET A 17 -5.35 -11.76 16.87
CA MET A 17 -6.37 -12.65 16.32
C MET A 17 -6.33 -14.04 16.96
N PHE A 18 -5.14 -14.61 17.14
CA PHE A 18 -4.96 -15.97 17.68
C PHE A 18 -4.66 -16.02 19.19
N SER A 19 -4.77 -14.91 19.93
CA SER A 19 -4.58 -14.89 21.40
C SER A 19 -5.89 -14.80 22.18
N GLY A 20 -7.03 -14.65 21.50
CA GLY A 20 -8.36 -14.73 22.15
C GLY A 20 -8.89 -16.16 22.26
N ASN A 21 -9.79 -16.40 23.21
CA ASN A 21 -10.55 -17.65 23.39
C ASN A 21 -11.64 -17.83 22.31
N TRP A 22 -11.39 -17.45 21.06
CA TRP A 22 -12.32 -17.68 19.95
C TRP A 22 -12.26 -19.16 19.56
N ILE A 23 -12.89 -19.96 20.41
CA ILE A 23 -13.31 -21.34 20.20
C ILE A 23 -14.36 -21.27 19.09
N GLU A 24 -14.00 -21.65 17.85
CA GLU A 24 -14.85 -22.51 17.00
C GLU A 24 -14.37 -22.66 15.54
N ASN A 25 -13.46 -21.82 15.03
CA ASN A 25 -12.99 -21.98 13.65
C ASN A 25 -11.48 -22.18 13.56
N ASP A 26 -11.08 -23.39 13.14
CA ASP A 26 -9.69 -23.70 12.80
C ASP A 26 -9.19 -23.01 11.54
N GLN A 27 -10.09 -22.31 10.84
CA GLN A 27 -9.86 -21.63 9.58
C GLN A 27 -10.09 -20.13 9.72
N VAL A 28 -9.22 -19.35 9.08
CA VAL A 28 -9.39 -17.91 8.92
C VAL A 28 -9.73 -17.67 7.45
N ILE A 29 -10.91 -17.09 7.22
CA ILE A 29 -11.36 -16.71 5.89
C ILE A 29 -11.08 -15.21 5.72
N ILE A 30 -10.45 -14.85 4.61
CA ILE A 30 -10.12 -13.47 4.24
C ILE A 30 -10.85 -13.17 2.95
N ASN A 31 -11.81 -12.24 2.99
CA ASN A 31 -12.65 -11.87 1.85
C ASN A 31 -12.44 -10.42 1.39
N ASP A 32 -11.77 -9.60 2.21
CA ASP A 32 -11.59 -8.17 1.96
C ASP A 32 -10.50 -7.87 0.91
N TYR A 33 -9.67 -8.87 0.58
CA TYR A 33 -8.52 -8.74 -0.30
C TYR A 33 -8.53 -9.82 -1.36
N SER A 34 -8.03 -9.49 -2.55
CA SER A 34 -7.80 -10.47 -3.59
C SER A 34 -6.79 -11.54 -3.13
N TYR A 35 -6.90 -12.74 -3.71
CA TYR A 35 -5.96 -13.83 -3.44
C TYR A 35 -4.51 -13.40 -3.71
N GLU A 36 -4.25 -12.72 -4.83
CA GLU A 36 -2.91 -12.28 -5.22
C GLU A 36 -2.31 -11.30 -4.21
N THR A 37 -3.08 -10.29 -3.77
CA THR A 37 -2.63 -9.34 -2.73
C THR A 37 -2.31 -10.06 -1.43
N TYR A 38 -3.23 -10.91 -0.96
CA TYR A 38 -3.05 -11.56 0.32
C TYR A 38 -1.91 -12.58 0.30
N TYR A 39 -1.75 -13.29 -0.82
CA TYR A 39 -0.64 -14.19 -1.05
C TYR A 39 0.70 -13.45 -1.05
N ALA A 40 0.79 -12.29 -1.70
CA ALA A 40 1.99 -11.45 -1.67
C ALA A 40 2.36 -11.00 -0.24
N TYR A 41 1.36 -10.65 0.58
CA TYR A 41 1.58 -10.33 1.99
C TYR A 41 2.07 -11.54 2.80
N LEU A 42 1.47 -12.73 2.63
CA LEU A 42 1.94 -13.95 3.29
C LEU A 42 3.39 -14.28 2.89
N LEU A 43 3.73 -14.12 1.61
CA LEU A 43 5.09 -14.32 1.12
C LEU A 43 6.06 -13.31 1.76
N MET A 44 5.64 -12.06 1.95
CA MET A 44 6.41 -11.05 2.69
C MET A 44 6.71 -11.49 4.11
N LEU A 45 5.70 -11.99 4.83
CA LEU A 45 5.89 -12.47 6.20
C LEU A 45 6.91 -13.62 6.27
N HIS A 46 6.96 -14.47 5.25
CA HIS A 46 7.88 -15.61 5.21
C HIS A 46 9.29 -15.29 4.70
N THR A 47 9.42 -14.38 3.74
CA THR A 47 10.68 -14.17 2.99
C THR A 47 11.27 -12.78 3.20
N GLY A 48 10.50 -11.86 3.79
CA GLY A 48 10.83 -10.44 3.85
C GLY A 48 10.74 -9.71 2.51
N LYS A 49 10.31 -10.38 1.43
CA LYS A 49 10.17 -9.82 0.08
C LYS A 49 8.70 -9.77 -0.31
N ILE A 50 8.30 -8.68 -0.95
CA ILE A 50 6.94 -8.49 -1.45
C ILE A 50 6.97 -8.03 -2.90
N TYR A 51 6.02 -8.53 -3.69
CA TYR A 51 5.76 -8.05 -5.03
C TYR A 51 4.63 -7.01 -5.00
N ILE A 52 4.94 -5.79 -5.40
CA ILE A 52 4.00 -4.66 -5.42
C ILE A 52 3.90 -4.15 -6.85
N ASN A 53 2.67 -3.90 -7.31
CA ASN A 53 2.37 -3.35 -8.61
C ASN A 53 1.15 -2.42 -8.55
N ARG A 54 0.75 -1.86 -9.70
CA ARG A 54 -0.39 -0.93 -9.78
C ARG A 54 -1.72 -1.59 -9.47
N GLU A 55 -1.87 -2.89 -9.69
CA GLU A 55 -3.11 -3.61 -9.42
C GLU A 55 -3.32 -3.87 -7.92
N ASN A 56 -2.26 -4.19 -7.17
CA ASN A 56 -2.36 -4.61 -5.77
C ASN A 56 -2.07 -3.50 -4.75
N ILE A 57 -1.47 -2.38 -5.15
CA ILE A 57 -1.03 -1.32 -4.23
C ILE A 57 -2.17 -0.77 -3.35
N THR A 58 -3.37 -0.61 -3.90
CA THR A 58 -4.53 -0.11 -3.16
C THR A 58 -4.91 -1.05 -2.01
N GLU A 59 -5.03 -2.35 -2.31
CA GLU A 59 -5.36 -3.36 -1.30
C GLU A 59 -4.22 -3.55 -0.29
N LEU A 60 -2.96 -3.46 -0.72
CA LEU A 60 -1.81 -3.56 0.17
C LEU A 60 -1.69 -2.38 1.15
N VAL A 61 -2.02 -1.16 0.72
CA VAL A 61 -2.08 0.01 1.61
C VAL A 61 -3.20 -0.17 2.64
N ASP A 62 -4.38 -0.63 2.21
CA ASP A 62 -5.48 -0.93 3.13
C ASP A 62 -5.09 -2.01 4.15
N LEU A 63 -4.52 -3.12 3.67
CA LEU A 63 -4.07 -4.24 4.51
C LEU A 63 -3.04 -3.76 5.54
N ALA A 64 -2.04 -2.98 5.11
CA ALA A 64 -1.02 -2.44 6.00
C ALA A 64 -1.62 -1.58 7.11
N ASN A 65 -2.59 -0.73 6.77
CA ASN A 65 -3.30 0.09 7.74
C ASN A 65 -4.17 -0.76 8.69
N CYS A 66 -4.99 -1.66 8.16
CA CYS A 66 -5.89 -2.52 8.92
C CYS A 66 -5.14 -3.46 9.88
N TYR A 67 -3.98 -3.97 9.45
CA TYR A 67 -3.19 -4.93 10.23
C TYR A 67 -2.14 -4.23 11.11
N GLY A 68 -1.98 -2.91 10.96
CA GLY A 68 -0.95 -2.13 11.65
C GLY A 68 0.48 -2.53 11.27
N ASP A 69 0.69 -3.06 10.07
CA ASP A 69 2.01 -3.50 9.60
C ASP A 69 2.79 -2.33 8.99
N LEU A 70 3.61 -1.71 9.84
CA LEU A 70 4.44 -0.56 9.45
C LEU A 70 5.46 -0.92 8.37
N LYS A 71 5.98 -2.16 8.35
CA LYS A 71 6.98 -2.58 7.37
C LYS A 71 6.35 -2.71 5.98
N LEU A 72 5.17 -3.30 5.91
CA LEU A 72 4.39 -3.33 4.67
C LEU A 72 4.07 -1.91 4.19
N MET A 73 3.62 -1.05 5.11
CA MET A 73 3.31 0.35 4.79
C MET A 73 4.53 1.08 4.19
N GLU A 74 5.73 0.86 4.71
CA GLU A 74 6.97 1.43 4.14
C GLU A 74 7.28 0.92 2.73
N TYR A 75 7.04 -0.37 2.44
CA TYR A 75 7.18 -0.88 1.08
C TYR A 75 6.16 -0.23 0.13
N CYS A 76 4.90 -0.11 0.54
CA CYS A 76 3.87 0.56 -0.24
C CYS A 76 4.22 2.02 -0.53
N LYS A 77 4.69 2.76 0.48
CA LYS A 77 5.14 4.16 0.31
C LYS A 77 6.31 4.28 -0.66
N THR A 78 7.27 3.37 -0.57
CA THR A 78 8.43 3.33 -1.47
C THR A 78 8.00 3.08 -2.91
N PHE A 79 7.08 2.14 -3.12
CA PHE A 79 6.52 1.87 -4.44
C PHE A 79 5.79 3.10 -5.00
N ILE A 80 4.87 3.70 -4.24
CA ILE A 80 4.11 4.90 -4.63
C ILE A 80 5.05 6.05 -5.03
N ARG A 81 6.15 6.25 -4.28
CA ARG A 81 7.15 7.30 -4.61
C ARG A 81 7.83 7.06 -5.95
N ASN A 82 8.07 5.81 -6.32
CA ASN A 82 8.82 5.44 -7.51
C ASN A 82 7.93 5.32 -8.75
N ASP A 83 6.66 4.96 -8.56
CA ASP A 83 5.66 4.75 -9.63
C ASP A 83 4.80 5.99 -9.91
N LEU A 84 5.09 7.12 -9.25
CA LEU A 84 4.33 8.35 -9.39
C LEU A 84 4.52 8.96 -10.79
N ASP A 85 3.46 8.96 -11.57
CA ASP A 85 3.34 9.59 -12.89
C ASP A 85 1.95 10.22 -13.07
N ASP A 86 1.70 10.81 -14.24
CA ASP A 86 0.42 11.48 -14.54
C ASP A 86 -0.79 10.52 -14.49
N GLN A 87 -0.59 9.22 -14.73
CA GLN A 87 -1.66 8.22 -14.71
C GLN A 87 -1.96 7.73 -13.29
N THR A 88 -0.95 7.62 -12.43
CA THR A 88 -1.09 7.08 -11.07
C THR A 88 -1.40 8.15 -10.03
N MET A 89 -1.09 9.42 -10.33
CA MET A 89 -1.21 10.54 -9.38
C MET A 89 -2.59 10.65 -8.73
N SER A 90 -3.67 10.56 -9.51
CA SER A 90 -5.03 10.71 -8.99
C SER A 90 -5.36 9.59 -7.98
N THR A 91 -5.07 8.35 -8.35
CA THR A 91 -5.27 7.17 -7.50
C THR A 91 -4.48 7.29 -6.20
N TYR A 92 -3.20 7.69 -6.28
CA TYR A 92 -2.35 7.80 -5.10
C TYR A 92 -2.76 8.94 -4.18
N LEU A 93 -3.20 10.08 -4.71
CA LEU A 93 -3.74 11.17 -3.90
C LEU A 93 -4.96 10.72 -3.09
N LEU A 94 -5.87 9.94 -3.69
CA LEU A 94 -7.02 9.38 -2.98
C LEU A 94 -6.59 8.46 -1.83
N LEU A 95 -5.62 7.57 -2.07
CA LEU A 95 -5.09 6.67 -1.04
C LEU A 95 -4.40 7.44 0.09
N ILE A 96 -3.52 8.38 -0.24
CA ILE A 96 -2.77 9.17 0.74
C ILE A 96 -3.70 9.97 1.63
N ASN A 97 -4.76 10.55 1.06
CA ASN A 97 -5.78 11.26 1.82
C ASN A 97 -6.58 10.30 2.71
N LYS A 98 -7.01 9.15 2.17
CA LYS A 98 -7.82 8.16 2.92
C LYS A 98 -7.09 7.61 4.15
N TYR A 99 -5.79 7.33 4.04
CA TYR A 99 -5.00 6.72 5.12
C TYR A 99 -4.05 7.72 5.81
N GLU A 100 -4.25 9.03 5.57
CA GLU A 100 -3.46 10.11 6.16
C GLU A 100 -1.93 9.93 6.07
N ILE A 101 -1.43 9.52 4.90
CA ILE A 101 0.00 9.25 4.66
C ILE A 101 0.76 10.56 4.40
N LYS A 102 0.88 11.38 5.46
CA LYS A 102 1.36 12.78 5.39
C LYS A 102 2.69 12.96 4.64
N GLU A 103 3.64 12.05 4.84
CA GLU A 103 4.97 12.14 4.22
C GLU A 103 4.98 12.03 2.68
N LEU A 104 3.93 11.45 2.09
CA LEU A 104 3.80 11.37 0.63
C LEU A 104 3.06 12.59 0.06
N TYR A 105 2.20 13.21 0.87
CA TYR A 105 1.38 14.35 0.46
C TYR A 105 2.23 15.52 -0.02
N ASP A 106 3.21 15.94 0.77
CA ASP A 106 4.06 17.09 0.46
C ASP A 106 4.82 16.92 -0.86
N LYS A 107 5.25 15.68 -1.14
CA LYS A 107 6.01 15.34 -2.35
C LYS A 107 5.13 15.33 -3.60
N ILE A 108 3.92 14.79 -3.52
CA ILE A 108 2.99 14.78 -4.65
C ILE A 108 2.51 16.20 -4.97
N VAL A 109 2.17 17.00 -3.95
CA VAL A 109 1.75 18.40 -4.15
C VAL A 109 2.86 19.21 -4.81
N HIS A 110 4.13 18.99 -4.43
CA HIS A 110 5.26 19.66 -5.06
C HIS A 110 5.41 19.29 -6.55
N LEU A 111 5.29 18.00 -6.89
CA LEU A 111 5.40 17.52 -8.27
C LEU A 111 4.22 17.99 -9.15
N ASN A 112 3.00 18.00 -8.61
CA ASN A 112 1.81 18.51 -9.30
C ASN A 112 1.96 20.00 -9.67
N LYS A 113 2.56 20.82 -8.78
CA LYS A 113 2.85 22.23 -9.07
C LYS A 113 3.84 22.40 -10.22
N ILE A 114 4.86 21.54 -10.34
CA ILE A 114 5.85 21.60 -11.42
C ILE A 114 5.22 21.24 -12.78
N GLY A 115 4.38 20.18 -12.83
CA GLY A 115 3.70 19.78 -14.07
C GLY A 115 2.74 20.85 -14.62
N ASN A 116 2.06 21.59 -13.73
CA ASN A 116 1.19 22.71 -14.11
C ASN A 116 1.96 23.96 -14.57
N GLN A 117 3.22 24.14 -14.15
CA GLN A 117 4.07 25.24 -14.61
C GLN A 117 4.70 24.95 -15.99
N GLN A 118 4.97 23.69 -16.34
CA GLN A 118 5.49 23.33 -17.66
C GLN A 118 4.42 23.42 -18.76
N SER A 119 3.18 23.03 -18.46
CA SER A 119 2.04 23.12 -19.40
C SER A 119 1.58 24.56 -19.71
N SER A 120 1.91 25.53 -18.86
CA SER A 120 1.71 26.97 -19.14
C SER A 120 2.85 27.61 -19.95
N SER A 121 4.04 27.01 -19.98
CA SER A 121 5.18 27.48 -20.78
C SER A 121 5.17 27.00 -22.24
N SER A 122 4.53 25.85 -22.54
CA SER A 122 4.50 25.30 -23.92
C SER A 122 3.49 25.99 -24.86
N LYS A 123 2.62 26.88 -24.37
CA LYS A 123 1.66 27.63 -25.23
C LYS A 123 2.23 28.92 -25.83
N ARG A 124 3.51 29.28 -25.58
CA ARG A 124 4.06 30.60 -25.93
C ARG A 124 5.07 30.65 -27.08
N THR A 125 5.17 29.62 -27.93
CA THR A 125 6.15 29.62 -29.05
C THR A 125 5.60 29.17 -30.40
N LYS A 126 4.40 29.62 -30.76
CA LYS A 126 3.97 29.64 -32.18
C LYS A 126 3.30 30.97 -32.53
N PHE A 127 4.12 32.02 -32.61
CA PHE A 127 3.88 33.17 -33.47
C PHE A 127 5.25 33.69 -33.88
N PHE A 128 5.68 33.34 -35.09
CA PHE A 128 6.19 34.19 -36.17
C PHE A 128 6.66 33.28 -37.31
#